data_AF-A0A927MRX2-F1
#
_entry.id   AF-A0A927MRX2-F1
#
_cell.length_a   1.000
_cell.length_b   1.000
_cell.length_c   1.000
_cell.angle_alpha   90.00
_cell.angle_beta   90.00
_cell.angle_gamma   90.00
#
_symmetry.space_group_name_H-M   'P 1'
#
loop_
_entity.id
_entity.type
_entity.pdbx_description
1 polymer ?
#
loop_
_entity_poly.entity_id
_entity_poly.type
_entity_poly.pdbx_seq_one_letter_code
_entity_poly.pdbx_strand_id
1 'polypeptide(L)'
;MTRLTVRGRRHDHAGARAYVLDRRITGHDSFRPADLLVEGSPSHRTLARVRVLTLDDLTLVCPLPDQPALTQEWEGVLVLPDTPRATDLPADLAASLAAVGITPDRIEEAQRRYLAGFVAEARPGPTRDARVAVAVSAVRRGLAD
;
A
#
# COMPACT_ATOMS: atom_id res chain seq x y z
N MET A 1 7.79 -10.17 12.55
CA MET A 1 7.22 -10.20 11.20
C MET A 1 5.72 -10.41 11.35
N THR A 2 4.91 -9.73 10.55
CA THR A 2 3.46 -9.78 10.66
C THR A 2 2.93 -10.91 9.78
N ARG A 3 2.06 -11.75 10.32
CA ARG A 3 1.48 -12.89 9.61
C ARG A 3 -0.01 -12.64 9.40
N LEU A 4 -0.44 -12.61 8.15
CA LEU A 4 -1.83 -12.38 7.78
C LEU A 4 -2.37 -13.58 7.01
N THR A 5 -3.45 -14.19 7.51
CA THR A 5 -4.23 -15.13 6.70
C THR A 5 -4.89 -14.38 5.56
N VAL A 6 -4.72 -14.88 4.34
CA VAL A 6 -5.19 -14.24 3.12
C VAL A 6 -5.83 -15.27 2.21
N ARG A 7 -6.83 -14.81 1.47
CA ARG A 7 -7.48 -15.53 0.38
C ARG A 7 -7.50 -14.62 -0.83
N GLY A 8 -7.45 -15.22 -2.00
CA GLY A 8 -7.49 -14.46 -3.22
C GLY A 8 -7.82 -15.29 -4.44
N ARG A 9 -8.00 -14.58 -5.54
CA ARG A 9 -8.34 -15.15 -6.84
C ARG A 9 -7.39 -14.67 -7.91
N ARG A 10 -7.12 -15.55 -8.87
CA ARG A 10 -6.37 -15.23 -10.07
C ARG A 10 -7.30 -14.58 -11.08
N HIS A 11 -6.86 -13.46 -11.64
CA HIS A 11 -7.49 -12.74 -12.72
C HIS A 11 -6.52 -12.69 -13.90
N ASP A 12 -6.94 -13.23 -15.04
CA ASP A 12 -6.19 -13.14 -16.29
C ASP A 12 -6.93 -12.14 -17.21
N HIS A 13 -6.22 -11.12 -17.72
CA HIS A 13 -6.77 -10.09 -18.60
C HIS A 13 -5.73 -9.65 -19.62
N ALA A 14 -6.07 -9.68 -20.92
CA ALA A 14 -5.18 -9.26 -22.01
C ALA A 14 -3.76 -9.87 -21.95
N GLY A 15 -3.65 -11.14 -21.51
CA GLY A 15 -2.38 -11.84 -21.34
C GLY A 15 -1.61 -11.47 -20.05
N ALA A 16 -2.09 -10.48 -19.29
CA ALA A 16 -1.59 -10.18 -17.96
C ALA A 16 -2.30 -11.04 -16.90
N ARG A 17 -1.56 -11.41 -15.85
CA ARG A 17 -2.08 -12.16 -14.70
C ARG A 17 -1.90 -11.36 -13.43
N ALA A 18 -2.99 -11.22 -12.67
CA ALA A 18 -3.02 -10.61 -11.36
C ALA A 18 -3.59 -11.60 -10.34
N TYR A 19 -3.12 -11.57 -9.10
CA TYR A 19 -3.76 -12.28 -8.00
C TYR A 19 -4.29 -11.25 -7.02
N VAL A 20 -5.60 -11.20 -6.87
CA VAL A 20 -6.31 -10.18 -6.11
C VAL A 20 -6.72 -10.80 -4.78
N LEU A 21 -6.43 -10.13 -3.67
CA LEU A 21 -6.92 -10.54 -2.36
C LEU A 21 -8.41 -10.19 -2.20
N ASP A 22 -9.15 -11.05 -1.50
CA ASP A 22 -10.57 -10.79 -1.19
C ASP A 22 -10.76 -9.63 -0.19
N ARG A 23 -9.67 -9.20 0.46
CA ARG A 23 -9.66 -8.04 1.35
C ARG A 23 -8.44 -7.18 1.11
N ARG A 24 -8.61 -5.88 1.32
CA ARG A 24 -7.51 -4.92 1.36
C ARG A 24 -6.67 -5.10 2.62
N ILE A 25 -5.35 -5.08 2.46
CA ILE A 25 -4.40 -5.03 3.57
C ILE A 25 -4.11 -3.55 3.89
N THR A 26 -4.25 -3.16 5.16
CA THR A 26 -3.98 -1.81 5.65
C THR A 26 -2.78 -1.79 6.59
N GLY A 27 -2.06 -0.67 6.70
CA GLY A 27 -0.96 -0.53 7.65
C GLY A 27 0.35 -1.25 7.28
N HIS A 28 0.50 -1.78 6.06
CA HIS A 28 1.69 -2.51 5.63
C HIS A 28 2.30 -1.97 4.33
N ASP A 29 3.63 -2.05 4.20
CA ASP A 29 4.36 -1.57 3.01
C ASP A 29 4.09 -2.46 1.79
N SER A 30 3.40 -1.89 0.81
CA SER A 30 2.94 -2.56 -0.39
C SER A 30 3.91 -2.40 -1.57
N PHE A 31 5.21 -2.42 -1.32
CA PHE A 31 6.23 -2.42 -2.37
C PHE A 31 7.38 -3.39 -2.11
N ARG A 32 7.50 -3.93 -0.90
CA ARG A 32 8.55 -4.88 -0.55
C ARG A 32 8.16 -6.32 -0.93
N PRO A 33 9.14 -7.15 -1.31
CA PRO A 33 8.93 -8.59 -1.35
C PRO A 33 8.49 -9.12 0.00
N ALA A 34 7.49 -9.98 -0.01
CA ALA A 34 6.96 -10.72 1.12
C ALA A 34 7.01 -12.21 0.81
N ASP A 35 6.89 -13.02 1.86
CA ASP A 35 6.81 -14.47 1.74
C ASP A 35 5.34 -14.88 1.82
N LEU A 36 4.84 -15.59 0.81
CA LEU A 36 3.50 -16.17 0.81
C LEU A 36 3.63 -17.68 1.02
N LEU A 37 3.05 -18.17 2.10
CA LEU A 37 2.90 -19.59 2.38
C LEU A 37 1.53 -20.01 1.88
N VAL A 38 1.48 -20.63 0.69
CA VAL A 38 0.23 -21.13 0.12
C VAL A 38 -0.04 -22.51 0.71
N GLU A 39 -1.27 -22.72 1.16
CA GLU A 39 -1.73 -24.05 1.54
C GLU A 39 -1.98 -24.85 0.25
N GLY A 40 -1.14 -25.85 -0.02
CA GLY A 40 -1.41 -26.87 -1.02
C GLY A 40 -2.15 -28.06 -0.41
N SER A 41 -2.23 -29.17 -1.17
CA SER A 41 -2.61 -30.49 -0.63
C SER A 41 -1.92 -30.74 0.72
N PRO A 42 -2.54 -31.50 1.66
CA PRO A 42 -2.30 -31.46 3.11
C PRO A 42 -0.86 -31.67 3.63
N SER A 43 0.11 -31.90 2.75
CA SER A 43 1.53 -32.12 3.04
C SER A 43 2.51 -31.26 2.21
N HIS A 44 2.05 -30.32 1.38
CA HIS A 44 2.93 -29.38 0.65
C HIS A 44 2.49 -27.93 0.87
N ARG A 45 3.25 -27.20 1.69
CA ARG A 45 3.20 -25.73 1.72
C ARG A 45 4.18 -25.20 0.68
N THR A 46 3.67 -24.49 -0.31
CA THR A 46 4.51 -23.82 -1.30
C THR A 46 4.84 -22.44 -0.78
N LEU A 47 6.13 -22.19 -0.57
CA LEU A 47 6.64 -20.86 -0.30
C LEU A 47 6.82 -20.14 -1.64
N ALA A 48 6.12 -19.03 -1.84
CA ALA A 48 6.30 -18.14 -2.98
C ALA A 48 6.79 -16.78 -2.50
N ARG A 49 7.87 -16.27 -3.11
CA ARG A 49 8.29 -14.88 -2.94
C ARG A 49 7.35 -13.99 -3.75
N VAL A 50 6.66 -13.06 -3.13
CA VAL A 50 5.65 -12.23 -3.79
C VAL A 50 5.93 -10.75 -3.58
N ARG A 51 5.52 -9.91 -4.52
CA ARG A 51 5.34 -8.48 -4.31
C ARG A 51 3.89 -8.22 -3.94
N VAL A 52 3.68 -7.49 -2.86
CA VAL A 52 2.33 -7.08 -2.43
C VAL A 52 2.14 -5.66 -2.92
N LEU A 53 1.07 -5.36 -3.67
CA LEU A 53 0.73 -4.02 -4.12
C LEU A 53 -0.65 -3.66 -3.57
N THR A 54 -0.76 -2.55 -2.84
CA THR A 54 -2.02 -2.11 -2.26
C THR A 54 -2.44 -0.85 -2.97
N LEU A 55 -3.54 -0.96 -3.71
CA LEU A 55 -4.23 0.14 -4.34
C LEU A 55 -5.26 0.72 -3.36
N ASP A 56 -6.09 1.64 -3.85
CA ASP A 56 -7.05 2.34 -3.00
C ASP A 56 -8.11 1.39 -2.44
N ASP A 57 -8.63 0.49 -3.28
CA ASP A 57 -9.74 -0.42 -2.98
C ASP A 57 -9.32 -1.90 -2.81
N LEU A 58 -8.18 -2.29 -3.40
CA LEU A 58 -7.76 -3.69 -3.44
C LEU A 58 -6.27 -3.90 -3.13
N THR A 59 -5.93 -5.15 -2.81
CA THR A 59 -4.54 -5.58 -2.68
C THR A 59 -4.24 -6.69 -3.70
N LEU A 60 -3.19 -6.51 -4.47
CA LEU A 60 -2.63 -7.49 -5.38
C LEU A 60 -1.45 -8.20 -4.74
N VAL A 61 -1.30 -9.47 -5.09
CA VAL A 61 -0.11 -10.27 -4.83
C VAL A 61 0.46 -10.70 -6.18
N CYS A 62 1.73 -10.41 -6.40
CA CYS A 62 2.43 -10.72 -7.65
C CYS A 62 3.61 -11.63 -7.33
N PRO A 63 3.55 -12.94 -7.65
CA PRO A 63 4.74 -13.79 -7.59
C PRO A 63 5.90 -13.14 -8.32
N LEU A 64 7.08 -13.15 -7.69
CA LEU A 64 8.31 -12.69 -8.36
C LEU A 64 8.68 -13.62 -9.52
N PRO A 65 9.61 -13.22 -10.41
CA PRO A 65 10.14 -14.12 -11.42
C PRO A 65 10.58 -15.46 -10.82
N ASP A 66 10.37 -16.54 -11.58
CA ASP A 66 10.72 -17.93 -11.22
C ASP A 66 9.92 -18.53 -10.04
N GLN A 67 8.93 -17.81 -9.52
CA GLN A 67 8.02 -18.33 -8.49
C GLN A 67 6.84 -19.06 -9.13
N PRO A 68 6.31 -20.12 -8.47
CA PRO A 68 5.17 -20.84 -8.98
C PRO A 68 3.96 -19.91 -9.10
N ALA A 69 3.21 -20.08 -10.20
CA ALA A 69 1.91 -19.46 -10.33
C ALA A 69 0.95 -20.00 -9.26
N LEU A 70 0.09 -19.13 -8.73
CA LEU A 70 -0.96 -19.56 -7.82
C LEU A 70 -2.12 -20.16 -8.63
N THR A 71 -2.90 -21.00 -7.97
CA THR A 71 -4.14 -21.57 -8.48
C THR A 71 -5.21 -20.48 -8.70
N GLN A 72 -6.32 -20.86 -9.35
CA GLN A 72 -7.42 -19.93 -9.64
C GLN A 72 -7.99 -19.30 -8.37
N GLU A 73 -8.16 -20.10 -7.33
CA GLU A 73 -8.48 -19.67 -5.97
C GLU A 73 -7.41 -20.22 -5.05
N TRP A 74 -7.04 -19.46 -4.02
CA TRP A 74 -5.95 -19.85 -3.12
C TRP A 74 -6.14 -19.24 -1.74
N GLU A 75 -5.63 -19.94 -0.74
CA GLU A 75 -5.55 -19.50 0.65
C GLU A 75 -4.11 -19.67 1.14
N GLY A 76 -3.70 -18.79 2.04
CA GLY A 76 -2.36 -18.86 2.60
C GLY A 76 -2.10 -17.87 3.71
N VAL A 77 -0.84 -17.85 4.14
CA VAL A 77 -0.33 -16.92 5.13
C VAL A 77 0.70 -16.02 4.47
N LEU A 78 0.39 -14.73 4.40
CA LEU A 78 1.30 -13.69 3.97
C LEU A 78 2.17 -13.25 5.15
N VAL A 79 3.48 -13.39 5.02
CA VAL A 79 4.47 -12.97 6.01
C VAL A 79 5.09 -11.66 5.52
N LEU A 80 4.66 -10.58 6.16
CA LEU A 80 5.09 -9.22 5.86
C LEU A 80 6.25 -8.81 6.77
N PRO A 81 7.25 -8.08 6.25
CA PRO A 81 8.25 -7.45 7.10
C PRO A 81 7.58 -6.47 8.07
N ASP A 82 8.04 -6.45 9.33
CA ASP A 82 7.49 -5.62 10.43
C ASP A 82 7.80 -4.13 10.30
N THR A 83 8.25 -3.68 9.15
CA THR A 83 8.48 -2.25 8.95
C THR A 83 7.14 -1.64 8.56
N PRO A 84 6.43 -0.94 9.46
CA PRO A 84 5.33 -0.09 9.02
C PRO A 84 5.89 0.86 7.95
N ARG A 85 5.14 1.06 6.87
CA ARG A 85 5.46 2.14 5.94
C ARG A 85 5.43 3.43 6.75
N ALA A 86 6.43 4.29 6.59
CA ALA A 86 6.34 5.66 7.08
C ALA A 86 5.14 6.32 6.36
N THR A 87 3.99 6.28 7.02
CA THR A 87 2.81 7.11 6.71
C THR A 87 2.99 8.53 7.20
N ASP A 88 4.12 8.81 7.83
CA ASP A 88 4.45 10.14 8.32
C ASP A 88 4.51 11.11 7.15
N LEU A 89 3.71 12.16 7.27
CA LEU A 89 3.75 13.27 6.35
C LEU A 89 5.16 13.88 6.39
N PRO A 90 5.69 14.34 5.24
CA PRO A 90 6.89 15.15 5.24
C PRO A 90 6.78 16.30 6.26
N ALA A 91 7.85 16.56 7.02
CA ALA A 91 7.80 17.42 8.19
C ALA A 91 7.27 18.84 7.89
N ASP A 92 7.60 19.37 6.71
CA ASP A 92 7.11 20.65 6.19
C ASP A 92 5.62 20.65 5.86
N LEU A 93 5.11 19.54 5.30
CA LEU A 93 3.68 19.35 5.10
C LEU A 93 2.94 19.22 6.43
N ALA A 94 3.48 18.42 7.36
CA ALA A 94 2.91 18.26 8.70
C ALA A 94 2.84 19.61 9.45
N ALA A 95 3.92 20.39 9.43
CA ALA A 95 3.97 21.72 10.03
C ALA A 95 2.96 22.69 9.40
N SER A 96 2.82 22.65 8.06
CA SER A 96 1.91 23.54 7.34
C SER A 96 0.43 23.19 7.56
N LEU A 97 0.10 21.90 7.71
CA LEU A 97 -1.25 21.46 8.11
C LEU A 97 -1.56 21.85 9.56
N ALA A 98 -0.59 21.67 10.47
CA ALA A 98 -0.73 22.09 11.87
C ALA A 98 -0.95 23.61 11.98
N ALA A 99 -0.26 24.42 11.18
CA ALA A 99 -0.40 25.88 11.15
C ALA A 99 -1.82 26.35 10.76
N VAL A 100 -2.60 25.51 10.07
CA VAL A 100 -4.01 25.78 9.73
C VAL A 100 -4.99 24.99 10.61
N GLY A 101 -4.52 24.40 11.71
CA GLY A 101 -5.35 23.67 12.67
C GLY A 101 -5.81 22.29 12.19
N ILE A 102 -5.16 21.71 11.19
CA ILE A 102 -5.48 20.37 10.68
C ILE A 102 -4.48 19.37 11.23
N THR A 103 -4.99 18.41 12.02
CA THR A 103 -4.21 17.30 12.51
C THR A 103 -4.25 16.13 11.51
N PRO A 104 -3.14 15.38 11.33
CA PRO A 104 -3.08 14.33 10.31
C PRO A 104 -4.15 13.24 10.45
N ASP A 105 -4.60 12.94 11.67
CA ASP A 105 -5.65 11.96 11.97
C ASP A 105 -7.00 12.30 11.32
N ARG A 106 -7.26 13.58 11.02
CA ARG A 106 -8.46 14.04 10.32
C ARG A 106 -8.43 13.79 8.80
N ILE A 107 -7.29 13.41 8.26
CA ILE A 107 -7.09 13.15 6.83
C ILE A 107 -7.20 11.64 6.62
N GLU A 108 -8.01 11.19 5.67
CA GLU A 108 -8.12 9.78 5.34
C GLU A 108 -6.76 9.17 4.96
N GLU A 109 -6.54 7.90 5.30
CA GLU A 109 -5.22 7.29 5.12
C GLU A 109 -4.76 7.25 3.65
N ALA A 110 -5.67 7.00 2.71
CA ALA A 110 -5.37 7.03 1.28
C ALA A 110 -4.92 8.43 0.84
N GLN A 111 -5.63 9.46 1.28
CA GLN A 111 -5.29 10.85 1.00
C GLN A 111 -3.96 11.23 1.64
N ARG A 112 -3.70 10.89 2.92
CA ARG A 112 -2.39 11.11 3.57
C ARG A 112 -1.24 10.52 2.77
N ARG A 113 -1.40 9.29 2.30
CA ARG A 113 -0.39 8.58 1.52
C ARG A 113 -0.12 9.27 0.19
N TYR A 114 -1.17 9.68 -0.52
CA TYR A 114 -1.05 10.41 -1.76
C TYR A 114 -0.28 11.73 -1.55
N LEU A 115 -0.67 12.51 -0.54
CA LEU A 115 -0.04 13.79 -0.22
C LEU A 115 1.43 13.63 0.19
N ALA A 116 1.74 12.61 0.99
CA ALA A 116 3.10 12.29 1.38
C ALA A 116 3.99 11.99 0.16
N GLY A 117 3.51 11.14 -0.76
CA GLY A 117 4.23 10.84 -2.00
C GLY A 117 4.38 12.07 -2.91
N PHE A 118 3.28 12.78 -3.15
CA PHE A 118 3.25 13.98 -3.98
C PHE A 118 4.25 15.04 -3.50
N VAL A 119 4.33 15.31 -2.20
CA VAL A 119 5.29 16.28 -1.66
C VAL A 119 6.72 15.70 -1.66
N ALA A 120 6.91 14.43 -1.30
CA ALA A 120 8.24 13.81 -1.22
C ALA A 120 8.99 13.73 -2.56
N GLU A 121 8.28 13.63 -3.68
CA GLU A 121 8.87 13.63 -5.02
C GLU A 121 9.55 14.96 -5.41
N ALA A 122 9.15 16.08 -4.80
CA ALA A 122 9.77 17.37 -5.06
C ALA A 122 11.00 17.59 -4.18
N ARG A 123 12.14 17.86 -4.83
CA ARG A 123 13.36 18.33 -4.15
C ARG A 123 13.12 19.66 -3.44
N PRO A 124 13.88 19.97 -2.37
CA PRO A 124 13.78 21.26 -1.68
C PRO A 124 13.86 22.45 -2.65
N GLY A 125 12.98 23.43 -2.45
CA GLY A 125 12.88 24.64 -3.29
C GLY A 125 11.45 24.96 -3.71
N PRO A 126 11.26 25.93 -4.64
CA PRO A 126 9.96 26.53 -4.93
C PRO A 126 8.88 25.54 -5.36
N THR A 127 9.26 24.49 -6.10
CA THR A 127 8.33 23.44 -6.52
C THR A 127 7.76 22.68 -5.32
N ARG A 128 8.61 22.37 -4.32
CA ARG A 128 8.18 21.69 -3.11
C ARG A 128 7.26 22.57 -2.28
N ASP A 129 7.60 23.86 -2.12
CA ASP A 129 6.79 24.83 -1.40
C ASP A 129 5.39 24.96 -2.03
N ALA A 130 5.33 25.03 -3.37
CA ALA A 130 4.07 25.05 -4.11
C ALA A 130 3.26 23.76 -3.90
N ARG A 131 3.91 22.58 -3.92
CA ARG A 131 3.23 21.30 -3.66
C ARG A 131 2.68 21.22 -2.25
N VAL A 132 3.41 21.72 -1.24
CA VAL A 132 2.91 21.81 0.14
C VAL A 132 1.69 22.73 0.22
N ALA A 133 1.75 23.92 -0.40
CA ALA A 133 0.61 24.84 -0.41
C ALA A 133 -0.64 24.24 -1.09
N VAL A 134 -0.46 23.55 -2.22
CA VAL A 134 -1.54 22.83 -2.92
C VAL A 134 -2.12 21.72 -2.04
N ALA A 135 -1.27 20.92 -1.39
CA ALA A 135 -1.70 19.85 -0.50
C ALA A 135 -2.57 20.39 0.65
N VAL A 136 -2.11 21.44 1.34
CA VAL A 136 -2.86 22.08 2.42
C VAL A 136 -4.21 22.64 1.92
N SER A 137 -4.21 23.29 0.76
CA SER A 137 -5.42 23.83 0.14
C SER A 137 -6.43 22.72 -0.21
N ALA A 138 -5.97 21.59 -0.72
CA ALA A 138 -6.81 20.44 -1.06
C ALA A 138 -7.44 19.80 0.19
N VAL A 139 -6.66 19.60 1.25
CA VAL A 139 -7.17 19.05 2.52
C VAL A 139 -8.21 19.98 3.14
N ARG A 140 -7.95 21.30 3.17
CA ARG A 140 -8.90 22.27 3.71
C ARG A 140 -10.25 22.24 3.02
N ARG A 141 -10.27 22.07 1.69
CA ARG A 141 -11.52 21.94 0.92
C ARG A 141 -12.25 20.65 1.27
N GLY A 142 -11.56 19.52 1.26
CA GLY A 142 -12.18 18.22 1.53
C GLY A 142 -12.71 18.03 2.96
N LEU A 143 -12.27 18.84 3.93
CA LEU A 143 -12.81 18.84 5.30
C LEU A 143 -13.99 19.81 5.51
N ALA A 144 -14.27 20.68 4.54
CA ALA A 144 -15.38 21.64 4.59
C ALA A 144 -16.65 21.11 3.92
N ASP A 145 -16.53 20.05 3.13
CA ASP A 145 -17.61 19.28 2.50
C ASP A 145 -18.10 18.17 3.45
#